data_AF-A0A9P1P9T1-F1
#
_entry.id   AF-A0A9P1P9T1-F1
#
_cell.length_a   1.000
_cell.length_b   1.000
_cell.length_c   1.000
_cell.angle_alpha   90.00
_cell.angle_beta   90.00
_cell.angle_gamma   90.00
#
_symmetry.space_group_name_H-M   'P 1'
#
loop_
_entity.id
_entity.type
_entity.pdbx_description
1 polymer ?
#
loop_
_entity_poly.entity_id
_entity_poly.type
_entity_poly.pdbx_seq_one_letter_code
_entity_poly.pdbx_strand_id
1 'polypeptide(L)'
;MAKIVIKSEILEMMLYIWDSLHQKEKIADSFFIELADQTDMKYLYDEDFTKESVRKVLSAMSNRELLNKPTKKESRYWNKNMWMLEDLEFTNMMIAPVKQLNLDYMEDKLSKEEYEVIFIPGHMDEYYIDGNKLIINFFNITVDLFGEGPVTIAGKPFNEYIEEKLLSI
;
A
#
# COMPACT_ATOMS: atom_id res chain seq x y z
N MET A 1 -5.66 23.01 15.70
CA MET A 1 -5.96 21.62 15.35
C MET A 1 -5.29 21.36 14.03
N ALA A 2 -4.38 20.38 14.00
CA ALA A 2 -3.74 19.93 12.77
C ALA A 2 -4.80 19.28 11.88
N LYS A 3 -4.71 19.42 10.57
CA LYS A 3 -5.54 18.69 9.61
C LYS A 3 -4.85 17.39 9.21
N ILE A 4 -5.53 16.26 9.28
CA ILE A 4 -4.99 14.97 8.85
C ILE A 4 -5.70 14.51 7.58
N VAL A 5 -4.94 14.25 6.52
CA VAL A 5 -5.46 13.73 5.25
C VAL A 5 -5.02 12.27 5.10
N ILE A 6 -5.99 11.36 4.98
CA ILE A 6 -5.72 9.94 4.72
C ILE A 6 -5.87 9.71 3.21
N LYS A 7 -4.81 9.21 2.58
CA LYS A 7 -4.72 8.95 1.14
C LYS A 7 -4.67 7.44 0.89
N SER A 8 -5.62 6.95 0.13
CA SER A 8 -5.80 5.53 -0.17
C SER A 8 -6.10 5.26 -1.65
N GLU A 9 -5.97 6.26 -2.51
CA GLU A 9 -6.28 6.20 -3.94
C GLU A 9 -5.48 5.10 -4.65
N ILE A 10 -4.18 5.00 -4.36
CA ILE A 10 -3.31 3.93 -4.89
C ILE A 10 -3.81 2.55 -4.43
N LEU A 11 -4.24 2.44 -3.17
CA LEU A 11 -4.76 1.19 -2.62
C LEU A 11 -6.08 0.79 -3.29
N GLU A 12 -6.96 1.76 -3.59
CA GLU A 12 -8.20 1.51 -4.33
C GLU A 12 -7.94 1.02 -5.76
N MET A 13 -7.00 1.66 -6.48
CA MET A 13 -6.57 1.20 -7.80
C MET A 13 -6.01 -0.22 -7.76
N MET A 14 -5.23 -0.54 -6.72
CA MET A 14 -4.65 -1.87 -6.52
C MET A 14 -5.69 -2.91 -6.15
N LEU A 15 -6.71 -2.56 -5.35
CA LEU A 15 -7.83 -3.44 -5.06
C LEU A 15 -8.60 -3.82 -6.33
N TYR A 16 -8.85 -2.85 -7.21
CA TYR A 16 -9.44 -3.13 -8.52
C TYR A 16 -8.55 -4.08 -9.33
N ILE A 17 -7.24 -3.86 -9.35
CA ILE A 17 -6.30 -4.75 -10.05
C ILE A 17 -6.36 -6.16 -9.47
N TRP A 18 -6.29 -6.32 -8.14
CA TRP A 18 -6.32 -7.64 -7.53
C TRP A 18 -7.62 -8.38 -7.80
N ASP A 19 -8.76 -7.69 -7.72
CA ASP A 19 -10.07 -8.26 -8.01
C ASP A 19 -10.18 -8.72 -9.47
N SER A 20 -9.83 -7.85 -10.43
CA SER A 20 -9.84 -8.20 -11.85
C SER A 20 -8.87 -9.36 -12.17
N LEU A 21 -7.66 -9.37 -11.60
CA LEU A 21 -6.70 -10.46 -11.79
C LEU A 21 -7.23 -11.80 -11.23
N HIS A 22 -7.83 -11.78 -10.04
CA HIS A 22 -8.46 -12.95 -9.43
C HIS A 22 -9.61 -13.49 -10.28
N GLN A 23 -10.47 -12.59 -10.79
CA GLN A 23 -11.57 -12.91 -11.69
C GLN A 23 -11.14 -13.27 -13.11
N LYS A 24 -9.83 -13.25 -13.39
CA LYS A 24 -9.24 -13.58 -14.70
C LYS A 24 -9.64 -12.59 -15.80
N GLU A 25 -10.00 -11.38 -15.42
CA GLU A 25 -10.33 -10.29 -16.34
C GLU A 25 -9.06 -9.66 -16.91
N LYS A 26 -9.18 -9.14 -18.14
CA LYS A 26 -8.09 -8.43 -18.78
C LYS A 26 -8.11 -6.96 -18.38
N ILE A 27 -7.03 -6.52 -17.76
CA ILE A 27 -6.79 -5.10 -17.46
C ILE A 27 -5.98 -4.49 -18.60
N ALA A 28 -6.37 -3.30 -19.05
CA ALA A 28 -5.60 -2.57 -20.05
C ALA A 28 -4.28 -2.06 -19.46
N ASP A 29 -3.18 -2.19 -20.21
CA ASP A 29 -1.86 -1.69 -19.79
C ASP A 29 -1.88 -0.20 -19.42
N SER A 30 -2.77 0.60 -20.02
CA SER A 30 -2.97 2.01 -19.70
C SER A 30 -3.35 2.22 -18.22
N PHE A 31 -4.06 1.28 -17.61
CA PHE A 31 -4.41 1.35 -16.19
C PHE A 31 -3.18 1.17 -15.28
N PHE A 32 -2.26 0.28 -15.67
CA PHE A 32 -0.99 0.12 -14.94
C PHE A 32 -0.08 1.34 -15.08
N ILE A 33 -0.11 2.00 -16.24
CA ILE A 33 0.59 3.28 -16.45
C ILE A 33 -0.02 4.36 -15.56
N GLU A 34 -1.34 4.48 -15.52
CA GLU A 34 -2.04 5.44 -14.67
C GLU A 34 -1.71 5.25 -13.19
N LEU A 35 -1.70 4.01 -12.71
CA LEU A 35 -1.26 3.67 -11.36
C LEU A 35 0.19 4.11 -11.15
N ALA A 36 1.11 3.73 -12.04
CA ALA A 36 2.52 4.06 -11.92
C ALA A 36 2.78 5.57 -11.97
N ASP A 37 1.91 6.34 -12.61
CA ASP A 37 1.98 7.79 -12.71
C ASP A 37 1.39 8.54 -11.50
N GLN A 38 0.70 7.85 -10.58
CA GLN A 38 0.22 8.45 -9.34
C GLN A 38 1.36 9.13 -8.57
N THR A 39 1.12 10.36 -8.10
CA THR A 39 2.17 11.20 -7.50
C THR A 39 2.87 10.51 -6.33
N ASP A 40 2.14 9.79 -5.49
CA ASP A 40 2.71 9.17 -4.30
C ASP A 40 3.47 7.87 -4.60
N MET A 41 3.29 7.27 -5.79
CA MET A 41 4.11 6.12 -6.20
C MET A 41 5.60 6.47 -6.31
N LYS A 42 5.95 7.76 -6.42
CA LYS A 42 7.34 8.23 -6.39
C LYS A 42 8.11 7.78 -5.14
N TYR A 43 7.42 7.53 -4.03
CA TYR A 43 8.04 7.03 -2.80
C TYR A 43 8.56 5.60 -2.92
N LEU A 44 8.12 4.86 -3.94
CA LEU A 44 8.66 3.55 -4.29
C LEU A 44 9.78 3.64 -5.33
N TYR A 45 10.03 4.80 -5.93
CA TYR A 45 10.91 4.88 -7.09
C TYR A 45 12.36 5.21 -6.74
N ASP A 46 13.26 4.45 -7.35
CA ASP A 46 14.69 4.62 -7.30
C ASP A 46 15.34 4.03 -8.57
N GLU A 47 16.67 3.90 -8.58
CA GLU A 47 17.41 3.35 -9.72
C GLU A 47 17.06 1.89 -10.06
N ASP A 48 16.61 1.11 -9.08
CA ASP A 48 16.33 -0.33 -9.20
C ASP A 48 14.83 -0.65 -9.29
N PHE A 49 13.97 0.35 -9.10
CA PHE A 49 12.52 0.21 -9.18
C PHE A 49 11.90 1.51 -9.70
N THR A 50 11.30 1.48 -10.88
CA THR A 50 10.76 2.67 -11.56
C THR A 50 9.28 2.51 -11.89
N LYS A 51 8.68 3.53 -12.50
CA LYS A 51 7.34 3.42 -13.12
C LYS A 51 7.23 2.22 -14.06
N GLU A 52 8.29 1.98 -14.84
CA GLU A 52 8.34 0.84 -15.76
C GLU A 52 8.38 -0.50 -15.00
N SER A 53 9.02 -0.55 -13.83
CA SER A 53 9.00 -1.73 -12.96
C SER A 53 7.59 -2.08 -12.48
N VAL A 54 6.78 -1.09 -12.11
CA VAL A 54 5.36 -1.29 -11.72
C VAL A 54 4.58 -1.85 -12.91
N ARG A 55 4.65 -1.17 -14.07
CA ARG A 55 3.97 -1.59 -15.31
C ARG A 55 4.35 -3.02 -15.70
N LYS A 56 5.66 -3.31 -15.73
CA LYS A 56 6.23 -4.61 -16.09
C LYS A 56 5.72 -5.72 -15.18
N VAL A 57 5.74 -5.51 -13.85
CA VAL A 57 5.28 -6.51 -12.88
C VAL A 57 3.80 -6.78 -13.05
N LEU A 58 2.95 -5.75 -13.04
CA LEU A 58 1.50 -5.91 -13.10
C LEU A 58 1.02 -6.44 -14.46
N SER A 59 1.66 -6.02 -15.56
CA SER A 59 1.34 -6.55 -16.90
C SER A 59 1.70 -8.03 -17.00
N ALA A 60 2.86 -8.45 -16.51
CA ALA A 60 3.22 -9.86 -16.51
C ALA A 60 2.29 -10.71 -15.61
N MET A 61 1.80 -10.17 -14.49
CA MET A 61 0.75 -10.81 -13.68
C MET A 61 -0.57 -10.95 -14.45
N SER A 62 -1.03 -9.87 -15.09
CA SER A 62 -2.24 -9.83 -15.94
C SER A 62 -2.18 -10.83 -17.10
N ASN A 63 -1.03 -10.93 -17.75
CA ASN A 63 -0.80 -11.84 -18.86
C ASN A 63 -0.45 -13.27 -18.42
N ARG A 64 -0.27 -13.52 -17.11
CA ARG A 64 0.19 -14.80 -16.54
C ARG A 64 1.51 -15.29 -17.11
N GLU A 65 2.42 -14.35 -17.33
CA GLU A 65 3.75 -14.61 -17.85
C GLU A 65 4.75 -14.70 -16.69
N LEU A 66 5.96 -15.19 -16.95
CA LEU A 66 7.04 -15.09 -15.97
C LEU A 66 7.65 -13.68 -16.02
N LEU A 67 7.97 -13.13 -14.85
CA LEU A 67 8.70 -11.88 -14.77
C LEU A 67 10.10 -12.05 -15.36
N ASN A 68 10.38 -11.40 -16.49
CA ASN A 68 11.66 -11.56 -17.18
C ASN A 68 12.77 -10.74 -16.49
N LYS A 69 13.85 -11.43 -16.08
CA LYS A 69 15.06 -10.86 -15.46
C LYS A 69 14.76 -9.72 -14.46
N PRO A 70 14.03 -10.00 -13.37
CA PRO A 70 13.64 -8.95 -12.45
C PRO A 70 14.80 -8.46 -11.58
N THR A 71 14.72 -7.19 -11.18
CA THR A 71 15.50 -6.72 -10.03
C THR A 71 14.99 -7.38 -8.73
N LYS A 72 15.74 -7.24 -7.63
CA LYS A 72 15.29 -7.76 -6.33
C LYS A 72 14.01 -7.05 -5.86
N LYS A 73 13.87 -5.75 -6.12
CA LYS A 73 12.68 -4.96 -5.75
C LYS A 73 11.48 -5.33 -6.60
N GLU A 74 11.67 -5.55 -7.90
CA GLU A 74 10.62 -6.09 -8.78
C GLU A 74 10.13 -7.47 -8.31
N SER A 75 11.06 -8.37 -7.96
CA SER A 75 10.72 -9.70 -7.45
C SER A 75 9.94 -9.63 -6.13
N ARG A 76 10.34 -8.72 -5.23
CA ARG A 76 9.64 -8.51 -3.96
C ARG A 76 8.24 -7.95 -4.18
N TYR A 77 8.10 -6.95 -5.05
CA TYR A 77 6.81 -6.35 -5.38
C TYR A 77 5.87 -7.38 -6.02
N TRP A 78 6.38 -8.17 -6.97
CA TRP A 78 5.65 -9.31 -7.55
C TRP A 78 5.16 -10.26 -6.46
N ASN A 79 6.06 -10.76 -5.61
CA ASN A 79 5.71 -11.74 -4.59
C ASN A 79 4.63 -11.21 -3.65
N LYS A 80 4.80 -9.99 -3.13
CA LYS A 80 3.80 -9.37 -2.24
C LYS A 80 2.42 -9.23 -2.90
N ASN A 81 2.38 -8.89 -4.19
CA ASN A 81 1.12 -8.84 -4.93
C ASN A 81 0.51 -10.23 -5.16
N MET A 82 1.33 -11.25 -5.45
CA MET A 82 0.84 -12.63 -5.59
C MET A 82 0.20 -13.13 -4.29
N TRP A 83 0.78 -12.80 -3.13
CA TRP A 83 0.19 -13.12 -1.83
C TRP A 83 -1.23 -12.55 -1.66
N MET A 84 -1.49 -11.33 -2.14
CA MET A 84 -2.85 -10.76 -2.08
C MET A 84 -3.84 -11.50 -2.99
N LEU A 85 -3.36 -12.08 -4.09
CA LEU A 85 -4.20 -12.83 -5.02
C LEU A 85 -4.54 -14.25 -4.55
N GLU A 86 -3.78 -14.80 -3.59
CA GLU A 86 -4.03 -16.13 -3.03
C GLU A 86 -5.35 -16.17 -2.25
N ASP A 87 -5.65 -15.10 -1.50
CA ASP A 87 -6.88 -14.96 -0.73
C ASP A 87 -7.36 -13.49 -0.71
N LEU A 88 -8.42 -13.21 -1.47
CA LEU A 88 -9.04 -11.89 -1.51
C LEU A 88 -9.85 -11.58 -0.26
N GLU A 89 -10.35 -12.58 0.47
CA GLU A 89 -11.03 -12.35 1.75
C GLU A 89 -10.02 -11.81 2.76
N PHE A 90 -8.85 -12.45 2.85
CA PHE A 90 -7.74 -11.97 3.67
C PHE A 90 -7.28 -10.56 3.24
N THR A 91 -7.15 -10.32 1.94
CA THR A 91 -6.80 -8.99 1.41
C THR A 91 -7.85 -7.94 1.81
N ASN A 92 -9.13 -8.26 1.72
CA ASN A 92 -10.21 -7.36 2.12
C ASN A 92 -10.18 -7.05 3.63
N MET A 93 -9.82 -8.04 4.45
CA MET A 93 -9.64 -7.85 5.90
C MET A 93 -8.47 -6.91 6.20
N MET A 94 -7.37 -6.97 5.44
CA MET A 94 -6.25 -6.02 5.56
C MET A 94 -6.65 -4.59 5.16
N ILE A 95 -7.56 -4.43 4.21
CA ILE A 95 -8.01 -3.11 3.71
C ILE A 95 -9.04 -2.46 4.64
N ALA A 96 -9.92 -3.26 5.26
CA ALA A 96 -10.97 -2.77 6.16
C ALA A 96 -10.50 -1.72 7.20
N PRO A 97 -9.41 -1.94 7.97
CA PRO A 97 -8.92 -0.96 8.94
C PRO A 97 -8.43 0.34 8.29
N VAL A 98 -7.89 0.30 7.07
CA VAL A 98 -7.49 1.50 6.33
C VAL A 98 -8.72 2.34 5.95
N LYS A 99 -9.79 1.69 5.46
CA LYS A 99 -11.05 2.37 5.09
C LYS A 99 -11.80 2.96 6.28
N GLN A 100 -11.61 2.38 7.47
CA GLN A 100 -12.27 2.82 8.71
C GLN A 100 -11.38 3.74 9.56
N LEU A 101 -10.15 4.02 9.12
CA LEU A 101 -9.21 4.84 9.87
C LEU A 101 -9.77 6.26 10.03
N ASN A 102 -9.95 6.67 11.28
CA ASN A 102 -10.23 8.04 11.68
C ASN A 102 -9.14 8.45 12.67
N LEU A 103 -8.55 9.64 12.47
CA LEU A 103 -7.48 10.16 13.30
C LEU A 103 -7.81 11.53 13.90
N ASP A 104 -9.08 11.94 13.90
CA ASP A 104 -9.51 13.28 14.31
C ASP A 104 -9.11 13.58 15.77
N TYR A 105 -9.06 12.55 16.62
CA TYR A 105 -8.62 12.66 18.01
C TYR A 105 -7.12 12.97 18.19
N MET A 106 -6.34 12.95 17.10
CA MET A 106 -4.92 13.30 17.09
C MET A 106 -4.68 14.77 16.72
N GLU A 107 -5.65 15.48 16.15
CA GLU A 107 -5.46 16.82 15.59
C GLU A 107 -4.92 17.84 16.62
N ASP A 108 -5.28 17.70 17.90
CA ASP A 108 -4.80 18.56 18.99
C ASP A 108 -3.42 18.18 19.53
N LYS A 109 -2.92 17.00 19.18
CA LYS A 109 -1.65 16.45 19.70
C LYS A 109 -0.48 16.66 18.75
N LEU A 110 -0.76 17.05 17.51
CA LEU A 110 0.23 17.17 16.45
C LEU A 110 0.79 18.60 16.35
N SER A 111 2.06 18.70 15.95
CA SER A 111 2.80 19.97 16.00
C SER A 111 2.66 20.82 14.74
N LYS A 112 2.40 20.20 13.59
CA LYS A 112 2.26 20.87 12.28
C LYS A 112 0.80 21.13 11.94
N GLU A 113 0.57 22.03 11.00
CA GLU A 113 -0.79 22.41 10.57
C GLU A 113 -1.48 21.34 9.73
N GLU A 114 -0.71 20.54 8.97
CA GLU A 114 -1.25 19.51 8.08
C GLU A 114 -0.35 18.28 8.08
N TYR A 115 -0.95 17.09 8.11
CA TYR A 115 -0.31 15.79 7.98
C TYR A 115 -0.99 14.95 6.90
N GLU A 116 -0.22 14.09 6.23
CA GLU A 116 -0.75 13.11 5.28
C GLU A 116 -0.37 11.71 5.73
N VAL A 117 -1.33 10.78 5.74
CA VAL A 117 -1.10 9.34 5.92
C VAL A 117 -1.40 8.66 4.60
N ILE A 118 -0.39 8.04 3.99
CA ILE A 118 -0.46 7.52 2.63
C ILE A 118 -0.23 6.01 2.67
N PHE A 119 -1.21 5.23 2.23
CA PHE A 119 -1.08 3.78 2.13
C PHE A 119 -0.69 3.37 0.72
N ILE A 120 0.47 2.73 0.59
CA ILE A 120 1.00 2.29 -0.71
C ILE A 120 1.44 0.83 -0.60
N PRO A 121 0.91 -0.09 -1.42
CA PRO A 121 1.48 -1.43 -1.56
C PRO A 121 2.80 -1.31 -2.32
N GLY A 122 3.92 -1.66 -1.68
CA GLY A 122 5.25 -1.43 -2.25
C GLY A 122 6.35 -2.40 -1.83
N HIS A 123 7.53 -2.24 -2.42
CA HIS A 123 8.72 -3.06 -2.12
C HIS A 123 9.49 -2.61 -0.86
N MET A 124 9.21 -1.40 -0.36
CA MET A 124 9.80 -0.81 0.84
C MET A 124 9.58 -1.66 2.10
N ASP A 125 10.43 -1.50 3.11
CA ASP A 125 10.45 -2.40 4.27
C ASP A 125 9.25 -2.19 5.21
N GLU A 126 9.03 -0.99 5.76
CA GLU A 126 7.93 -0.76 6.72
C GLU A 126 7.14 0.52 6.46
N TYR A 127 7.80 1.66 6.57
CA TYR A 127 7.24 2.99 6.36
C TYR A 127 8.33 3.97 5.91
N TYR A 128 7.92 5.17 5.51
CA TYR A 128 8.79 6.30 5.23
C TYR A 128 8.16 7.58 5.80
N ILE A 129 9.00 8.51 6.28
CA ILE A 129 8.57 9.85 6.70
C ILE A 129 9.17 10.86 5.74
N ASP A 130 8.32 11.70 5.16
CA ASP A 130 8.71 12.81 4.27
C ASP A 130 8.04 14.11 4.73
N GLY A 131 8.75 14.92 5.51
CA GLY A 131 8.24 16.19 6.00
C GLY A 131 7.04 16.03 6.92
N ASN A 132 5.83 16.20 6.39
CA ASN A 132 4.56 16.01 7.10
C ASN A 132 3.80 14.73 6.69
N LYS A 133 4.43 13.88 5.88
CA LYS A 133 3.81 12.69 5.29
C LYS A 133 4.33 11.43 5.96
N LEU A 134 3.41 10.56 6.35
CA LEU A 134 3.65 9.20 6.79
C LEU A 134 3.24 8.25 5.67
N ILE A 135 4.21 7.62 5.01
CA ILE A 135 3.97 6.65 3.95
C ILE A 135 4.08 5.26 4.56
N ILE A 136 3.02 4.47 4.51
CA ILE A 136 2.96 3.13 5.11
C ILE A 136 2.89 2.10 4.00
N ASN A 137 3.75 1.08 4.08
CA ASN A 137 3.62 -0.05 3.17
C ASN A 137 2.43 -0.92 3.57
N PHE A 138 1.40 -0.93 2.73
CA PHE A 138 0.17 -1.68 2.95
C PHE A 138 0.43 -3.17 3.23
N PHE A 139 1.43 -3.77 2.57
CA PHE A 139 1.73 -5.20 2.73
C PHE A 139 2.24 -5.61 4.11
N ASN A 140 2.49 -4.67 5.03
CA ASN A 140 2.87 -4.97 6.40
C ASN A 140 1.72 -4.92 7.39
N ILE A 141 0.51 -4.58 6.93
CA ILE A 141 -0.69 -4.76 7.73
C ILE A 141 -0.91 -6.25 7.87
N THR A 142 -0.99 -6.72 9.11
CA THR A 142 -1.22 -8.12 9.44
C THR A 142 -2.57 -8.24 10.12
N VAL A 143 -3.38 -9.17 9.62
CA VAL A 143 -4.65 -9.56 10.24
C VAL A 143 -4.53 -11.00 10.71
N ASP A 144 -5.29 -11.35 11.75
CA ASP A 144 -5.39 -12.73 12.18
C ASP A 144 -6.10 -13.59 11.12
N LEU A 145 -5.73 -14.87 11.03
CA LEU A 145 -6.25 -15.81 10.03
C LEU A 145 -7.77 -16.00 10.13
N PHE A 146 -8.37 -15.73 11.28
CA PHE A 146 -9.82 -15.82 11.49
C PHE A 146 -10.50 -14.45 11.49
N GLY A 147 -9.74 -13.35 11.39
CA GLY A 147 -10.28 -11.99 11.40
C GLY A 147 -10.82 -11.52 12.74
N GLU A 148 -10.69 -12.33 13.78
CA GLU A 148 -11.13 -12.03 15.14
C GLU A 148 -10.00 -11.40 15.98
N GLY A 149 -8.75 -11.60 15.57
CA GLY A 149 -7.57 -11.05 16.24
C GLY A 149 -7.25 -9.59 15.85
N PRO A 150 -6.35 -8.93 16.61
CA PRO A 150 -6.01 -7.54 16.41
C PRO A 150 -5.29 -7.31 15.07
N VAL A 151 -5.70 -6.28 14.34
CA VAL A 151 -4.93 -5.77 13.19
C VAL A 151 -3.65 -5.12 13.71
N THR A 152 -2.52 -5.49 13.14
CA THR A 152 -1.21 -4.97 13.55
C THR A 152 -0.36 -4.50 12.37
N ILE A 153 0.61 -3.62 12.67
CA ILE A 153 1.73 -3.29 11.79
C ILE A 153 2.99 -3.49 12.63
N ALA A 154 3.95 -4.28 12.13
CA ALA A 154 5.18 -4.61 12.85
C ALA A 154 4.93 -5.15 14.29
N GLY A 155 3.85 -5.93 14.48
CA GLY A 155 3.46 -6.52 15.76
C GLY A 155 2.81 -5.55 16.77
N LYS A 156 2.57 -4.29 16.38
CA LYS A 156 1.88 -3.28 17.19
C LYS A 156 0.45 -3.05 16.69
N PRO A 157 -0.54 -2.77 17.55
CA PRO A 157 -1.89 -2.44 17.12
C PRO A 157 -1.91 -1.33 16.05
N PHE A 158 -2.73 -1.51 15.02
CA PHE A 158 -2.77 -0.66 13.82
C PHE A 158 -2.86 0.84 14.14
N ASN A 159 -3.81 1.25 14.99
CA ASN A 159 -3.97 2.65 15.38
C ASN A 159 -2.77 3.17 16.18
N GLU A 160 -2.35 2.42 17.21
CA GLU A 160 -1.21 2.79 18.06
C GLU A 160 0.08 2.97 17.25
N TYR A 161 0.29 2.12 16.24
CA TYR A 161 1.42 2.24 15.34
C TYR A 161 1.38 3.56 14.56
N ILE A 162 0.24 3.90 13.96
CA ILE A 162 0.08 5.12 13.17
C ILE A 162 0.23 6.36 14.06
N GLU A 163 -0.41 6.35 15.23
CA GLU A 163 -0.33 7.43 16.22
C GLU A 163 1.12 7.71 16.63
N GLU A 164 1.87 6.66 16.97
CA GLU A 164 3.29 6.79 17.34
C GLU A 164 4.10 7.40 16.21
N LYS A 165 3.90 6.95 14.97
CA LYS A 165 4.64 7.50 13.83
C LYS A 165 4.28 8.95 13.57
N LEU A 166 3.00 9.33 13.66
CA LEU A 166 2.57 10.72 13.50
C LEU A 166 3.13 11.64 14.59
N LEU A 167 3.20 11.19 15.84
CA LEU A 167 3.81 11.95 16.93
C LEU A 167 5.33 12.11 16.79
N SER A 168 5.98 11.27 15.99
CA SER A 168 7.43 11.35 15.70
C SER A 168 7.79 12.34 14.58
N ILE A 169 6.80 12.92 13.90
CA ILE A 169 6.94 13.83 12.75
C ILE A 169 6.93 15.31 13.17
#